data_AF-A0AAN8TAK6-F1
#
_entry.id   AF-A0AAN8TAK6-F1
#
_cell.length_a   1.000
_cell.length_b   1.000
_cell.length_c   1.000
_cell.angle_alpha   90.00
_cell.angle_beta   90.00
_cell.angle_gamma   90.00
#
_symmetry.space_group_name_H-M   'P 1'
#
loop_
_entity.id
_entity.type
_entity.pdbx_description
1 polymer ?
#
loop_
_entity_poly.entity_id
_entity_poly.type
_entity_poly.pdbx_seq_one_letter_code
_entity_poly.pdbx_strand_id
1 'polypeptide(L)' 'MPELNIPSSYNKTKYMVKNLGLDYEKIDACPNDCMLFRNDHKDDEFCHTCGASRYNKSPEVDSELEHSKKQH' A
#
# COMPACT_ATOMS: atom_id res chain seq x y z
N MET A 1 16.90 21.09 18.56
CA MET A 1 16.10 20.59 17.43
C MET A 1 14.68 21.06 17.65
N PRO A 2 14.03 21.72 16.68
CA PRO A 2 12.59 21.96 16.80
C PRO A 2 11.85 20.63 16.83
N GLU A 3 10.74 20.57 17.55
CA GLU A 3 9.83 19.42 17.57
C GLU A 3 9.40 19.08 16.14
N LEU A 4 9.84 17.91 15.64
CA LEU A 4 9.43 17.42 14.34
C LEU A 4 7.99 16.92 14.47
N ASN A 5 7.05 17.51 13.73
CA ASN A 5 5.65 17.08 13.69
C ASN A 5 5.53 15.79 12.85
N ILE A 6 6.08 14.69 13.38
CA ILE A 6 5.99 13.36 12.78
C ILE A 6 4.74 12.69 13.34
N PRO A 7 3.78 12.31 12.49
CA PRO A 7 2.55 11.70 12.96
C PRO A 7 2.80 10.34 13.64
N SER A 8 2.06 10.08 14.71
CA SER A 8 2.25 8.91 15.57
C SER A 8 1.76 7.58 14.99
N SER A 9 1.13 7.58 13.82
CA SER A 9 0.54 6.37 13.22
C SER A 9 0.50 6.47 11.70
N TYR A 10 0.51 5.31 11.05
CA TYR A 10 0.40 5.20 9.59
C TYR A 10 -0.79 5.97 9.04
N ASN A 11 -1.98 5.83 9.65
CA ASN A 11 -3.19 6.50 9.18
C ASN A 11 -3.08 8.04 9.25
N LYS A 12 -2.48 8.57 10.33
CA LYS A 12 -2.26 10.02 10.46
C LYS A 12 -1.22 10.50 9.44
N THR A 13 -0.14 9.74 9.23
CA THR A 13 0.86 10.04 8.19
C THR A 13 0.24 10.03 6.81
N LYS A 14 -0.55 9.01 6.47
CA LYS A 14 -1.30 8.90 5.20
C LYS A 14 -2.23 10.09 4.99
N TYR A 15 -2.97 10.49 6.02
CA TYR A 15 -3.86 11.65 5.95
C TYR A 15 -3.10 12.96 5.75
N MET A 16 -2.00 13.16 6.48
CA MET A 16 -1.13 14.33 6.34
C MET A 16 -0.53 14.43 4.94
N VAL A 17 0.02 13.32 4.43
CA VAL A 17 0.59 13.21 3.07
C VAL A 17 -0.47 13.54 2.01
N LYS A 18 -1.68 12.99 2.15
CA LYS A 18 -2.83 13.32 1.28
C LYS A 18 -3.22 14.81 1.34
N ASN A 19 -3.28 15.40 2.53
CA ASN A 19 -3.62 16.82 2.70
C ASN A 19 -2.58 17.76 2.08
N LEU A 20 -1.33 17.32 2.00
CA LEU A 20 -0.26 18.05 1.33
C LEU A 20 -0.27 17.87 -0.20
N GLY A 21 -1.21 17.10 -0.75
CA GLY A 21 -1.26 16.77 -2.18
C GLY A 21 -0.12 15.85 -2.64
N LEU A 22 0.53 15.15 -1.71
CA LEU A 22 1.61 14.21 -1.98
C LEU A 22 1.02 12.81 -2.18
N ASP A 23 0.32 12.60 -3.29
CA ASP A 23 -0.24 11.28 -3.58
C ASP A 23 0.87 10.24 -3.79
N TYR A 24 0.61 9.01 -3.34
CA TYR A 24 1.54 7.88 -3.46
C TYR A 24 0.82 6.64 -3.97
N GLU A 25 1.54 5.85 -4.77
CA GLU A 25 1.08 4.56 -5.27
C GLU A 25 1.59 3.44 -4.37
N LYS A 26 0.70 2.51 -3.98
CA LYS A 26 1.12 1.28 -3.30
C LYS A 26 1.65 0.31 -4.35
N ILE A 27 2.86 -0.21 -4.14
CA ILE A 27 3.46 -1.24 -4.99
C ILE A 27 3.50 -2.52 -4.18
N ASP A 28 3.00 -3.62 -4.75
CA ASP A 28 3.05 -4.92 -4.09
C ASP A 28 4.49 -5.45 -4.06
N ALA A 29 4.85 -6.11 -2.96
CA ALA A 29 6.14 -6.76 -2.77
C ALA A 29 5.96 -8.27 -2.68
N CYS A 30 6.94 -9.01 -3.19
CA CYS A 30 7.04 -10.44 -2.94
C CYS A 30 7.15 -10.70 -1.42
N PRO A 31 6.44 -11.70 -0.85
CA PRO A 31 6.50 -11.99 0.58
C PRO A 31 7.90 -12.39 1.10
N ASN A 32 8.77 -12.85 0.20
CA ASN A 32 10.18 -13.12 0.48
C ASN A 32 11.13 -11.96 0.10
N ASP A 33 10.59 -10.75 -0.09
CA ASP A 33 11.33 -9.52 -0.44
C ASP A 33 12.25 -9.62 -1.67
N CYS A 34 11.97 -10.55 -2.58
CA CYS A 34 12.82 -10.79 -3.76
C CYS A 34 12.67 -9.71 -4.83
N MET A 35 11.46 -9.15 -4.98
CA MET A 35 11.13 -8.16 -6.01
C MET A 35 9.87 -7.36 -5.65
N LEU A 36 9.71 -6.23 -6.32
CA LEU A 36 8.48 -5.44 -6.36
C LEU A 36 7.72 -5.73 -7.66
N PHE A 37 6.40 -5.86 -7.59
CA PHE A 37 5.52 -6.03 -8.75
C PHE A 37 5.27 -4.66 -9.40
N ARG A 38 6.26 -4.17 -10.15
CA ARG A 38 6.24 -2.85 -10.83
C ARG A 38 6.80 -2.94 -12.25
N ASN A 39 6.45 -1.97 -13.09
CA ASN A 39 6.89 -1.82 -14.48
C ASN A 39 6.50 -3.05 -15.30
N ASP A 40 7.49 -3.79 -15.83
CA ASP A 40 7.28 -4.98 -16.65
C ASP A 40 6.68 -6.14 -15.84
N HIS A 41 6.82 -6.09 -14.51
CA HIS A 41 6.32 -7.12 -13.59
C HIS A 41 5.02 -6.70 -12.86
N LYS A 42 4.36 -5.63 -13.33
CA LYS A 42 3.18 -5.09 -12.65
C LYS A 42 1.97 -6.03 -12.72
N ASP A 43 1.89 -6.89 -13.73
CA ASP A 43 0.77 -7.79 -13.99
C ASP A 43 1.12 -9.25 -13.59
N ASP A 44 2.31 -9.49 -13.05
CA ASP A 44 2.72 -10.82 -12.62
C ASP A 44 1.97 -11.25 -11.36
N GLU A 45 1.55 -12.51 -11.35
CA GLU A 45 0.90 -13.16 -10.20
C GLU A 45 1.90 -13.90 -9.30
N PHE A 46 3.10 -14.19 -9.81
CA PHE A 46 4.12 -14.98 -9.12
C PHE A 46 5.49 -14.31 -9.24
N CYS A 47 6.26 -14.37 -8.16
CA CYS A 47 7.64 -13.90 -8.15
C CYS A 47 8.53 -14.77 -9.04
N HIS A 48 9.24 -14.18 -9.99
CA HIS A 48 10.17 -14.92 -10.86
C HIS A 48 11.39 -15.50 -10.13
N THR A 49 11.73 -14.96 -8.96
CA THR A 49 12.90 -15.40 -8.18
C THR A 49 12.58 -16.59 -7.28
N CYS A 50 11.46 -16.56 -6.56
CA CYS A 50 11.12 -17.58 -5.57
C CYS A 50 9.85 -18.37 -5.87
N GLY A 51 9.10 -18.02 -6.93
CA GLY A 51 7.83 -18.66 -7.29
C GLY A 51 6.67 -18.38 -6.34
N ALA A 52 6.86 -17.51 -5.33
CA ALA A 52 5.80 -17.16 -4.39
C ALA A 52 4.68 -16.37 -5.06
N SER A 53 3.44 -16.63 -4.64
CA SER A 53 2.25 -15.88 -5.07
C SER A 53 2.33 -14.42 -4.60
N ARG A 54 1.94 -13.50 -5.47
CA ARG A 54 1.71 -12.08 -5.14
C ARG A 54 0.61 -11.92 -4.11
N TYR A 55 -0.47 -12.70 -4.24
CA TYR A 55 -1.61 -12.64 -3.35
C TYR A 55 -1.43 -13.60 -2.17
N ASN A 56 -1.61 -13.11 -0.95
CA ASN A 56 -1.72 -13.94 0.25
C ASN A 56 -3.13 -14.54 0.34
N LYS A 57 -3.25 -15.82 0.67
CA LYS A 57 -4.54 -16.53 0.81
C LYS A 57 -5.25 -16.29 2.15
N SER A 58 -4.77 -15.32 2.95
CA SER A 58 -5.42 -14.96 4.21
C SER A 58 -6.69 -14.13 3.92
N PRO A 59 -7.84 -14.37 4.58
CA PRO A 59 -8.79 -13.28 4.77
C PRO A 59 -8.12 -12.23 5.66
N GLU A 60 -8.56 -10.96 5.63
CA GLU A 60 -8.07 -9.81 6.43
C GLU A 60 -6.94 -8.99 5.76
N VAL A 61 -7.05 -7.70 5.44
CA VAL A 61 -8.07 -6.66 5.59
C VAL A 61 -7.77 -5.60 4.51
N ASP A 62 -8.58 -5.43 3.48
CA ASP A 62 -8.65 -4.14 2.74
C ASP A 62 -10.07 -3.93 2.23
N SER A 63 -11.03 -4.13 3.15
CA SER A 63 -12.44 -3.79 2.96
C SER A 63 -12.80 -2.61 3.85
N GLU A 64 -12.19 -1.44 3.67
CA GLU A 64 -12.73 -0.21 4.27
C GLU A 64 -12.20 1.07 3.58
N LEU A 65 -12.48 1.20 2.29
CA LEU A 65 -12.64 2.53 1.69
C LEU A 65 -13.70 2.54 0.57
N GLU A 66 -14.86 1.92 0.80
CA GLU A 66 -16.05 2.12 -0.03
C GLU A 66 -17.30 2.27 0.87
N HIS A 67 -17.29 3.25 1.77
CA HIS A 67 -18.55 3.76 2.35
C HIS A 67 -18.48 5.26 2.66
N SER A 68 -18.37 6.09 1.63
CA SER A 68 -18.88 7.47 1.64
C SER A 68 -18.87 8.05 0.23
N LYS A 69 -19.58 7.39 -0.68
CA LYS A 69 -20.09 8.01 -1.91
C LYS A 69 -21.54 7.61 -2.10
N LYS A 70 -22.43 8.27 -1.36
CA LYS A 70 -23.69 8.82 -1.88
C LYS A 70 -24.36 9.69 -0.81
N GLN A 71 -24.35 10.97 -1.15
CA GLN A 71 -25.08 12.09 -0.59
C GLN A 71 -26.53 12.01 -1.07
N HIS A 72 -27.51 11.93 -0.16
CA HIS A 72 -28.64 12.86 0.00
C HIS A 72 -29.57 12.39 1.13
#